data_AF-A0A969LKL3-F1
#
_entry.id   AF-A0A969LKL3-F1
#
_cell.length_a   1.000
_cell.length_b   1.000
_cell.length_c   1.000
_cell.angle_alpha   90.00
_cell.angle_beta   90.00
_cell.angle_gamma   90.00
#
_symmetry.space_group_name_H-M   'P 1'
#
loop_
_entity.id
_entity.type
_entity.pdbx_description
1 polymer ?
#
loop_
_entity_poly.entity_id
_entity_poly.type
_entity_poly.pdbx_seq_one_letter_code
_entity_poly.pdbx_strand_id
1 'polypeptide(L)' 'MENKKVLLVDDVITTGATLEACGSVMLNIPGIELYIATLAYASQ' A
#
# COMPACT_ATOMS: atom_id res chain seq x y z
N MET A 1 12.31 8.75 4.09
CA MET A 1 11.57 8.09 2.99
C MET A 1 11.14 9.08 1.89
N GLU A 2 11.49 10.37 1.99
CA GLU A 2 11.15 11.36 0.96
C GLU A 2 11.68 10.98 -0.42
N ASN A 3 10.92 11.33 -1.46
CA ASN A 3 11.25 11.07 -2.87
C ASN A 3 11.57 9.59 -3.18
N LYS A 4 11.01 8.65 -2.42
CA LYS A 4 11.18 7.21 -2.63
C LYS A 4 9.97 6.59 -3.33
N LYS A 5 10.25 5.56 -4.12
CA LYS A 5 9.26 4.65 -4.66
C LYS A 5 9.17 3.43 -3.74
N VAL A 6 7.99 3.15 -3.20
CA VAL A 6 7.76 2.09 -2.21
C VAL A 6 6.72 1.12 -2.75
N LEU A 7 7.02 -0.18 -2.70
CA LEU A 7 6.07 -1.25 -3.04
C LEU A 7 5.64 -1.95 -1.76
N LEU A 8 4.36 -1.83 -1.42
CA LEU A 8 3.73 -2.66 -0.40
C LEU A 8 3.35 -4.00 -1.02
N VAL A 9 3.81 -5.09 -0.40
CA VAL A 9 3.57 -6.46 -0.86
C VAL A 9 2.79 -7.19 0.20
N ASP A 10 1.67 -7.80 -0.18
CA ASP A 10 0.83 -8.62 0.69
C ASP A 10 0.43 -9.91 -0.02
N ASP A 11 0.06 -10.96 0.72
CA ASP A 11 -0.39 -12.21 0.10
C ASP A 11 -1.81 -12.09 -0.46
N VAL A 12 -2.79 -11.67 0.35
CA VAL A 12 -4.20 -11.56 -0.06
C VAL A 12 -4.81 -10.26 0.44
N ILE A 13 -5.26 -9.42 -0.48
CA ILE A 13 -6.10 -8.26 -0.15
C ILE A 13 -7.54 -8.74 0.05
N THR A 14 -8.07 -8.58 1.26
CA THR A 14 -9.50 -8.80 1.56
C THR A 14 -10.28 -7.47 1.44
N THR A 15 -10.39 -6.71 2.53
CA THR A 15 -11.05 -5.39 2.55
C THR A 15 -10.14 -4.24 2.14
N GLY A 16 -8.83 -4.48 2.09
CA GLY A 16 -7.83 -3.44 1.85
C GLY A 16 -7.56 -2.51 3.04
N ALA A 17 -8.23 -2.71 4.19
CA ALA A 17 -8.09 -1.83 5.36
C ALA A 17 -6.65 -1.73 5.88
N THR A 18 -5.89 -2.83 5.86
CA THR A 18 -4.47 -2.82 6.26
C THR A 18 -3.63 -1.94 5.35
N LEU A 19 -3.79 -2.09 4.03
CA LEU A 19 -3.06 -1.29 3.04
C LEU A 19 -3.47 0.18 3.05
N GLU A 20 -4.73 0.47 3.35
CA GLU A 20 -5.23 1.85 3.51
C GLU A 20 -4.63 2.52 4.75
N ALA A 21 -4.64 1.83 5.90
CA ALA A 21 -4.04 2.35 7.12
C ALA A 21 -2.53 2.61 6.96
N CYS A 22 -1.79 1.70 6.33
CA CYS A 22 -0.36 1.89 6.06
C CYS A 22 -0.12 2.98 5.00
N GLY A 23 -0.87 2.95 3.91
CA GLY A 23 -0.72 3.87 2.78
C GLY A 23 -1.04 5.31 3.15
N SER A 24 -2.11 5.54 3.92
CA SER A 24 -2.52 6.89 4.35
C SER A 24 -1.44 7.60 5.18
N VAL A 25 -0.75 6.88 6.06
CA VAL A 25 0.38 7.44 6.83
C VAL A 25 1.54 7.76 5.90
N MET A 26 1.87 6.84 4.98
CA MET A 26 2.98 7.00 4.04
C MET A 26 2.77 8.15 3.06
N LEU A 27 1.55 8.37 2.58
CA LEU A 27 1.21 9.44 1.64
C LEU A 27 1.45 10.85 2.18
N ASN A 28 1.61 11.02 3.50
CA ASN A 28 2.02 12.30 4.10
C ASN A 28 3.51 12.61 3.89
N ILE A 29 4.30 11.67 3.36
CA ILE A 29 5.74 11.83 3.13
C ILE A 29 5.97 12.55 1.78
N PRO A 30 6.65 13.71 1.76
CA PRO A 30 6.89 14.45 0.53
C PRO A 30 7.58 13.64 -0.57
N GLY A 31 6.99 13.68 -1.77
CA GLY A 31 7.54 13.03 -2.97
C GLY A 31 7.50 11.51 -2.97
N ILE A 32 6.78 10.88 -2.04
CA ILE A 32 6.64 9.42 -2.04
C ILE A 32 5.75 8.96 -3.22
N GLU A 33 6.15 7.87 -3.86
CA GLU A 33 5.32 7.14 -4.83
C GLU A 33 5.03 5.76 -4.24
N LEU A 34 3.77 5.48 -3.95
CA LEU A 34 3.33 4.23 -3.34
C LEU A 34 2.74 3.30 -4.40
N TYR A 35 3.19 2.05 -4.41
CA TYR A 35 2.69 0.96 -5.25
C TYR A 35 2.22 -0.19 -4.37
N ILE A 36 1.28 -0.99 -4.88
CA ILE A 36 0.74 -2.16 -4.18
C ILE A 36 0.85 -3.36 -5.12
N ALA A 37 1.38 -4.47 -4.59
CA ALA A 37 1.33 -5.77 -5.23
C ALA A 37 0.74 -6.80 -4.26
N THR A 38 -0.15 -7.64 -4.77
CA THR A 38 -0.70 -8.76 -4.00
C THR A 38 -0.85 -10.00 -4.88
N LEU A 39 -0.79 -11.19 -4.26
CA LEU A 39 -0.99 -12.44 -4.98
C LEU A 39 -2.48 -12.69 -5.28
N ALA A 40 -3.39 -12.30 -4.38
CA ALA A 40 -4.82 -12.47 -4.59
C ALA A 40 -5.65 -11.31 -4.04
N TYR A 41 -6.82 -11.11 -4.63
CA TYR A 41 -7.84 -10.18 -4.15
C TYR A 41 -9.12 -10.96 -3.84
N ALA A 42 -9.51 -10.96 -2.58
CA ALA A 42 -10.76 -11.55 -2.12
C ALA A 42 -11.86 -10.48 -2.17
N SER A 43 -12.50 -10.34 -3.33
CA SER A 43 -13.79 -9.66 -3.44
C SER A 43 -14.89 -10.62 -3.01
N GLN A 44 -15.42 -10.43 -1.81
CA GLN A 44 -16.74 -10.98 -1.45
C GLN A 44 -17.81 -9.94 -1.71
#